data_AF-A0A9Q8FQS7-F1
#
_entry.id   AF-A0A9Q8FQS7-F1
#
_cell.length_a   1.000
_cell.length_b   1.000
_cell.length_c   1.000
_cell.angle_alpha   90.00
_cell.angle_beta   90.00
_cell.angle_gamma   90.00
#
_symmetry.space_group_name_H-M   'P 1'
#
loop_
_entity.id
_entity.type
_entity.pdbx_description
1 polymer ?
#
loop_
_entity_poly.entity_id
_entity_poly.type
_entity_poly.pdbx_seq_one_letter_code
_entity_poly.pdbx_strand_id
1 'polypeptide(L)' 'MTHINGTTILLKGKHLSRDERIIIQTLINEHYSNRQITRKLGRAPQTIYNEIKRGF' A
#
# COMPACT_ATOMS: atom_id res chain seq x y z
N MET A 1 17.07 7.25 19.79
CA MET A 1 15.67 6.76 19.79
C MET A 1 15.55 5.74 18.66
N THR A 2 15.54 4.45 19.01
CA THR A 2 15.61 3.33 18.07
C THR A 2 14.21 2.96 17.61
N HIS A 3 13.84 3.31 16.37
CA HIS A 3 12.63 2.77 15.75
C HIS A 3 12.95 1.40 15.14
N ILE A 4 12.72 0.35 15.94
CA ILE A 4 12.63 -1.04 15.48
C ILE A 4 11.32 -1.23 14.72
N ASN A 5 11.31 -0.86 13.44
CA ASN A 5 10.18 -1.13 12.56
C ASN A 5 10.32 -2.53 11.99
N GLY A 6 9.41 -3.43 12.40
CA GLY A 6 9.37 -4.83 12.02
C GLY A 6 9.65 -5.03 10.53
N THR A 7 10.61 -5.91 10.28
CA THR A 7 11.14 -6.28 8.97
C THR A 7 10.04 -6.88 8.10
N THR A 8 9.17 -6.02 7.58
CA THR A 8 8.39 -6.31 6.38
C THR A 8 9.44 -6.27 5.29
N ILE A 9 9.82 -7.44 4.77
CA ILE A 9 10.68 -7.55 3.60
C ILE A 9 9.88 -7.00 2.42
N LEU A 10 9.72 -5.67 2.39
CA LEU A 10 9.24 -4.95 1.24
C LEU A 10 10.30 -5.21 0.19
N LEU A 11 9.93 -5.91 -0.89
CA LEU A 11 10.71 -6.01 -2.12
C LEU A 11 11.05 -4.58 -2.58
N LYS A 12 12.15 -4.06 -2.05
CA LYS A 12 12.60 -2.68 -2.20
C LYS A 12 12.95 -2.53 -3.68
N GLY A 13 12.10 -1.83 -4.43
CA GLY A 13 12.29 -1.59 -5.87
C GLY A 13 11.21 -2.14 -6.79
N LYS A 14 10.20 -2.91 -6.30
CA LYS A 14 9.10 -3.34 -7.18
C LYS A 14 7.95 -2.34 -7.17
N HIS A 15 7.78 -1.61 -8.27
CA HIS A 15 6.62 -0.75 -8.52
C HIS A 15 5.31 -1.52 -8.31
N LEU A 16 4.26 -0.82 -7.87
CA LEU A 16 2.91 -1.37 -7.84
C LEU A 16 2.56 -1.87 -9.26
N SER A 17 2.20 -3.14 -9.37
CA SER A 17 1.67 -3.70 -10.60
C SER A 17 0.29 -3.08 -10.91
N ARG A 18 -0.12 -3.10 -12.17
CA ARG A 18 -1.43 -2.59 -12.60
C ARG A 18 -2.57 -3.23 -11.81
N ASP A 19 -2.48 -4.53 -11.56
CA ASP A 19 -3.48 -5.27 -10.79
C ASP A 19 -3.55 -4.80 -9.33
N GLU A 20 -2.41 -4.53 -8.70
CA GLU A 20 -2.37 -3.98 -7.34
C GLU A 20 -2.98 -2.58 -7.28
N ARG A 21 -2.76 -1.75 -8.32
CA ARG A 21 -3.41 -0.42 -8.40
C ARG A 21 -4.93 -0.53 -8.52
N ILE A 22 -5.42 -1.46 -9.35
CA ILE A 22 -6.86 -1.73 -9.49
C ILE A 22 -7.43 -2.20 -8.14
N ILE A 23 -6.74 -3.10 -7.43
CA ILE A 23 -7.18 -3.57 -6.12
C ILE A 23 -7.23 -2.41 -5.10
N ILE A 24 -6.22 -1.54 -5.09
CA ILE A 24 -6.22 -0.34 -4.23
C ILE A 24 -7.43 0.55 -4.54
N GLN A 25 -7.71 0.80 -5.82
CA GLN A 25 -8.88 1.57 -6.26
C GLN A 25 -10.20 0.96 -5.77
N THR A 26 -10.42 -0.33 -6.04
CA THR A 26 -11.64 -1.02 -5.66
C THR A 26 -11.86 -0.95 -4.16
N LEU A 27 -10.82 -1.19 -3.35
CA LEU A 27 -10.92 -1.15 -1.90
C LEU A 27 -11.18 0.26 -1.37
N ILE A 28 -10.62 1.30 -1.98
CA ILE A 28 -10.93 2.69 -1.60
C ILE A 28 -12.38 3.03 -1.91
N ASN A 29 -12.88 2.61 -3.09
CA ASN A 29 -14.28 2.81 -3.47
C ASN A 29 -15.23 2.05 -2.55
N GLU A 30 -14.82 0.89 -2.03
CA GLU A 30 -15.54 0.12 -1.01
C GLU A 30 -15.35 0.70 0.42
N HIS A 31 -14.77 1.89 0.56
CA HIS A 31 -14.53 2.59 1.83
C HIS A 31 -13.61 1.85 2.82
N TYR A 32 -12.69 1.01 2.33
CA TYR A 32 -11.67 0.41 3.19
C TYR A 32 -10.65 1.44 3.67
N SER A 33 -10.22 1.30 4.91
CA SER A 33 -9.12 2.09 5.46
C SER A 33 -7.78 1.67 4.85
N ASN A 34 -6.85 2.62 4.72
CA ASN A 34 -5.48 2.36 4.23
C ASN A 34 -4.81 1.20 4.99
N ARG A 35 -5.08 1.04 6.29
CA ARG A 35 -4.54 -0.06 7.11
C ARG A 35 -5.10 -1.43 6.74
N GLN A 36 -6.34 -1.52 6.28
CA GLN A 36 -6.89 -2.78 5.76
C GLN A 36 -6.26 -3.11 4.41
N ILE A 37 -6.07 -2.11 3.56
CA ILE A 37 -5.45 -2.28 2.24
C ILE A 37 -3.99 -2.72 2.38
N THR A 38 -3.21 -2.13 3.31
CA THR A 38 -1.84 -2.59 3.59
C THR A 38 -1.78 -4.03 4.05
N ARG A 39 -2.71 -4.47 4.91
CA ARG A 39 -2.78 -5.86 5.37
C ARG A 39 -3.15 -6.82 4.25
N LYS A 40 -4.04 -6.43 3.33
CA LYS A 40 -4.42 -7.26 2.17
C LYS A 40 -3.29 -7.38 1.15
N LEU A 41 -2.61 -6.27 0.83
CA LEU A 41 -1.58 -6.25 -0.21
C LEU A 41 -0.16 -6.54 0.32
N GLY A 42 0.05 -6.55 1.62
CA GLY A 42 1.38 -6.65 2.22
C GLY A 42 2.30 -5.47 1.86
N ARG A 43 1.73 -4.36 1.39
CA ARG A 43 2.47 -3.16 0.95
C ARG A 43 2.59 -2.14 2.07
N ALA A 44 3.65 -1.34 2.00
CA ALA A 44 3.85 -0.26 2.96
C ALA A 44 2.71 0.77 2.89
N PRO A 45 2.25 1.32 4.02
CA PRO A 45 1.24 2.38 4.04
C PRO A 45 1.66 3.59 3.20
N GLN A 46 2.96 3.90 3.18
CA GLN A 46 3.54 4.96 2.34
C GLN A 46 3.28 4.73 0.85
N THR A 47 3.40 3.49 0.39
CA THR A 47 3.23 3.13 -1.02
C THR A 47 1.78 3.34 -1.46
N ILE A 48 0.82 2.91 -0.62
CA ILE A 48 -0.60 3.11 -0.88
C ILE A 48 -0.95 4.59 -0.83
N TYR A 49 -0.47 5.33 0.18
CA TYR A 49 -0.69 6.77 0.27
C TYR A 49 -0.17 7.51 -0.97
N ASN A 50 1.02 7.16 -1.45
CA ASN A 50 1.60 7.75 -2.66
C ASN A 50 0.78 7.43 -3.92
N GLU A 51 0.17 6.24 -4.00
CA GLU A 51 -0.70 5.87 -5.13
C GLU A 51 -2.00 6.69 -5.10
N ILE A 52 -2.63 6.81 -3.92
CA ILE A 52 -3.84 7.63 -3.73
C ILE A 52 -3.54 9.10 -4.06
N LYS A 53 -2.43 9.63 -3.57
CA LYS A 53 -2.02 11.02 -3.79
C LYS A 53 -1.69 11.30 -5.26
N ARG A 54 -1.19 10.29 -6.00
CA ARG A 54 -0.92 10.43 -7.44
C ARG A 54 -2.19 10.60 -8.26
N GLY A 55 -3.35 10.18 -7.75
CA GLY A 55 -4.64 10.43 -8.41
C GLY A 55 -4.87 9.62 -9.70
N PHE A 56 -4.04 8.60 -9.93
CA PHE A 56 -3.93 7.75 -11.12
C PHE A 56 -3.09 8.32 -12.26
#